data_AF-A0A9P1BR79-F1
#
_entry.id   AF-A0A9P1BR79-F1
#
_cell.length_a   1.000
_cell.length_b   1.000
_cell.length_c   1.000
_cell.angle_alpha   90.00
_cell.angle_beta   90.00
_cell.angle_gamma   90.00
#
_symmetry.space_group_name_H-M   'P 1'
#
loop_
_entity.id
_entity.type
_entity.pdbx_description
1 polymer ?
#
loop_
_entity_poly.entity_id
_entity_poly.type
_entity_poly.pdbx_seq_one_letter_code
_entity_poly.pdbx_strand_id
1 'polypeptide(L)'
;MDLSCSLAPWDNWEWPRAVATSPCMQPKSYFYFRMLWTLIFLGHFCADLLLTAYDGEVQLYLLSLSRWALVVQVADNMLQLYCTASGLDALPTNDPKEFEEVPDAVSSSVALFATSQPLSFLVVVWYWGFEHWGHQEMPSYLGFFLHFISWILQLISLMVCRIPLSCSHGGWLLAFVTSFIVWSYVHYTLRIGMPGGCRSYTQPECPMYSALDWHKPQVAATTAFCALAAAALAVFLYALLAKLRGLSSAQWDLLEMDNNRRIEREAQQARELEALKAALEEEQQGYCFCRCR
;
A
#
# COMPACT_ATOMS: atom_id res chain seq x y z
N MET A 1 -17.05 -14.21 17.89
CA MET A 1 -16.34 -13.30 16.98
C MET A 1 -15.42 -14.19 16.18
N ASP A 2 -15.84 -14.56 14.97
CA ASP A 2 -14.97 -15.33 14.09
C ASP A 2 -13.84 -14.41 13.67
N LEU A 3 -12.64 -14.70 14.17
CA LEU A 3 -11.40 -14.13 13.66
C LEU A 3 -11.18 -14.75 12.28
N SER A 4 -11.98 -14.31 11.31
CA SER A 4 -11.74 -14.65 9.92
C SER A 4 -10.38 -14.08 9.56
N CYS A 5 -9.43 -14.96 9.26
CA CYS A 5 -8.15 -14.60 8.65
C CYS A 5 -8.34 -14.11 7.20
N SER A 6 -9.58 -13.95 6.72
CA SER A 6 -9.84 -13.36 5.41
C SER A 6 -9.26 -11.96 5.37
N LEU A 7 -8.17 -11.84 4.63
CA LEU A 7 -7.47 -10.60 4.30
C LEU A 7 -8.27 -9.76 3.30
N ALA A 8 -9.24 -10.38 2.61
CA ALA A 8 -10.14 -9.74 1.67
C ALA A 8 -11.46 -9.40 2.36
N PRO A 9 -11.81 -8.12 2.55
CA PRO A 9 -13.14 -7.71 3.01
C PRO A 9 -14.13 -7.59 1.83
N TRP A 10 -13.79 -8.18 0.68
CA TRP A 10 -14.58 -8.23 -0.54
C TRP A 10 -14.87 -9.68 -0.91
N ASP A 11 -15.85 -9.89 -1.80
CA ASP A 11 -16.09 -11.21 -2.38
C ASP A 11 -14.92 -11.63 -3.26
N ASN A 12 -14.57 -12.92 -3.28
CA ASN A 12 -13.36 -13.42 -3.93
C ASN A 12 -13.21 -12.93 -5.38
N TRP A 13 -14.30 -12.82 -6.14
CA TRP A 13 -14.32 -12.35 -7.53
C TRP A 13 -13.97 -10.86 -7.72
N GLU A 14 -13.97 -10.03 -6.67
CA GLU A 14 -13.69 -8.59 -6.75
C GLU A 14 -12.19 -8.26 -6.69
N TRP A 15 -11.33 -9.24 -6.42
CA TRP A 15 -9.89 -9.02 -6.25
C TRP A 15 -9.23 -8.31 -7.44
N PRO A 16 -9.53 -8.61 -8.73
CA PRO A 16 -8.88 -7.95 -9.86
C PRO A 16 -9.18 -6.44 -9.85
N ARG A 17 -10.44 -6.08 -9.58
CA ARG A 17 -10.85 -4.67 -9.48
C ARG A 17 -10.13 -3.99 -8.32
N ALA A 18 -10.05 -4.64 -7.17
CA ALA A 18 -9.41 -4.07 -6.00
C ALA A 18 -7.92 -3.76 -6.19
N VAL A 19 -7.18 -4.66 -6.83
CA VAL A 19 -5.72 -4.52 -6.98
C VAL A 19 -5.30 -3.82 -8.27
N ALA A 20 -6.11 -3.86 -9.34
CA ALA A 20 -5.75 -3.32 -10.65
C ALA A 20 -6.43 -1.99 -11.02
N THR A 21 -7.32 -1.47 -10.18
CA THR A 21 -8.02 -0.21 -10.46
C THR A 21 -7.86 0.83 -9.36
N SER A 22 -8.20 2.07 -9.70
CA SER A 22 -8.14 3.25 -8.84
C SER A 22 -9.48 4.00 -8.91
N PRO A 23 -9.90 4.72 -7.87
CA PRO A 23 -11.05 5.62 -7.96
C PRO A 23 -10.77 6.89 -8.78
N CYS A 24 -9.50 7.25 -9.01
CA CYS A 24 -9.12 8.51 -9.66
C CYS A 24 -8.23 8.34 -10.90
N MET A 25 -7.92 7.11 -11.30
CA MET A 25 -7.07 6.82 -12.46
C MET A 25 -7.65 5.70 -13.32
N GLN A 26 -7.44 5.78 -14.63
CA GLN A 26 -7.69 4.64 -15.52
C GLN A 26 -6.77 3.46 -15.18
N PRO A 27 -7.18 2.20 -15.41
CA PRO A 27 -6.40 1.02 -15.01
C PRO A 27 -4.96 1.02 -15.56
N LYS A 28 -4.77 1.41 -16.82
CA LYS A 28 -3.42 1.53 -17.43
C LYS A 28 -2.56 2.59 -16.74
N SER A 29 -3.13 3.77 -16.45
CA SER A 29 -2.43 4.84 -15.73
C SER A 29 -2.05 4.39 -14.32
N TYR A 30 -2.92 3.65 -13.64
CA TYR A 30 -2.67 3.12 -12.31
C TYR A 30 -1.56 2.04 -12.32
N PHE A 31 -1.47 1.21 -13.36
CA PHE A 31 -0.33 0.32 -13.55
C PHE A 31 1.00 1.07 -13.68
N TYR A 32 1.07 2.12 -14.50
CA TYR A 32 2.28 2.94 -14.60
C TYR A 32 2.61 3.66 -13.29
N PHE A 33 1.60 4.10 -12.54
CA PHE A 33 1.77 4.62 -11.19
C PHE A 33 2.44 3.59 -10.27
N ARG A 34 1.96 2.33 -10.26
CA ARG A 34 2.56 1.24 -9.47
C ARG A 34 3.99 0.91 -9.89
N MET A 35 4.26 0.95 -11.20
CA MET A 35 5.61 0.76 -11.72
C MET A 35 6.55 1.86 -11.23
N LEU A 36 6.14 3.13 -11.31
CA LEU A 36 6.92 4.26 -10.82
C LEU A 36 7.19 4.16 -9.32
N TRP A 37 6.17 3.85 -8.51
CA TRP A 37 6.33 3.66 -7.06
C TRP A 37 7.34 2.55 -6.75
N THR A 38 7.23 1.42 -7.43
CA THR A 38 8.16 0.29 -7.27
C THR A 38 9.59 0.71 -7.59
N LEU A 39 9.81 1.44 -8.69
CA LEU A 39 11.12 1.92 -9.09
C LEU A 39 11.71 2.92 -8.08
N ILE A 40 10.88 3.82 -7.52
CA ILE A 40 11.32 4.76 -6.49
C ILE A 40 11.80 4.02 -5.24
N PHE A 41 10.98 3.12 -4.69
CA PHE A 41 11.33 2.39 -3.46
C PHE A 41 12.52 1.46 -3.69
N LEU A 42 12.55 0.72 -4.80
CA LEU A 42 13.66 -0.17 -5.14
C LEU A 42 14.97 0.60 -5.36
N GLY A 43 14.91 1.75 -6.05
CA GLY A 43 16.07 2.60 -6.26
C GLY A 43 16.66 3.13 -4.95
N HIS A 44 15.82 3.60 -4.03
CA HIS A 44 16.28 4.07 -2.71
C HIS A 44 16.78 2.93 -1.82
N PHE A 45 16.18 1.75 -1.90
CA PHE A 45 16.69 0.55 -1.22
C PHE A 45 18.08 0.18 -1.73
N CYS A 46 18.27 0.12 -3.04
CA CYS A 46 19.59 -0.15 -3.63
C CYS A 46 20.61 0.92 -3.23
N ALA A 47 20.24 2.20 -3.26
CA ALA A 47 21.13 3.29 -2.85
C ALA A 47 21.54 3.18 -1.37
N ASP A 48 20.59 2.91 -0.47
CA ASP A 48 20.86 2.72 0.96
C ASP A 48 21.72 1.49 1.24
N LEU A 49 21.44 0.38 0.56
CA LEU A 49 22.24 -0.84 0.68
C LEU A 49 23.67 -0.62 0.18
N LEU A 50 23.85 0.05 -0.96
CA LEU A 50 25.17 0.36 -1.52
C LEU A 50 25.97 1.29 -0.62
N LEU A 51 25.34 2.34 -0.06
CA LEU A 51 26.00 3.23 0.88
C LEU A 51 26.42 2.48 2.15
N THR A 52 25.52 1.66 2.70
CA THR A 52 25.83 0.84 3.89
C THR A 52 26.94 -0.18 3.61
N ALA A 53 26.99 -0.75 2.40
CA ALA A 53 28.05 -1.65 1.99
C ALA A 53 29.40 -0.92 1.81
N TYR A 54 29.36 0.31 1.26
CA TYR A 54 30.54 1.16 1.14
C TYR A 54 31.14 1.51 2.50
N ASP A 55 30.29 1.74 3.50
CA ASP A 55 30.71 2.01 4.89
C ASP A 55 31.16 0.73 5.63
N GLY A 56 31.03 -0.46 5.01
CA GLY A 56 31.43 -1.73 5.62
C GLY A 56 30.46 -2.23 6.71
N GLU A 57 29.22 -1.76 6.69
CA GLU A 57 28.22 -2.00 7.75
C GLU A 57 27.06 -2.91 7.29
N VAL A 58 27.18 -3.56 6.13
CA VAL A 58 26.09 -4.35 5.51
C VAL A 58 25.57 -5.47 6.42
N GLN A 59 26.44 -6.07 7.24
CA GLN A 59 26.08 -7.09 8.23
C GLN A 59 25.14 -6.58 9.32
N LEU A 60 25.05 -5.26 9.52
CA LEU A 60 24.14 -4.60 10.46
C LEU A 60 23.03 -3.83 9.73
N TYR A 61 22.79 -4.11 8.45
CA TYR A 61 21.75 -3.44 7.68
C TYR A 61 20.38 -3.58 8.36
N LEU A 62 20.03 -4.80 8.77
CA LEU A 62 18.78 -5.10 9.49
C LEU A 62 18.85 -4.78 10.99
N LEU A 63 19.71 -3.87 11.42
CA LEU A 63 19.71 -3.40 12.80
C LEU A 63 18.65 -2.29 13.00
N SER A 64 18.44 -1.43 12.00
CA SER A 64 17.50 -0.31 12.09
C SER A 64 16.07 -0.68 11.68
N LEU A 65 15.08 -0.25 12.46
CA LEU A 65 13.65 -0.30 12.15
C LEU A 65 13.31 0.37 10.82
N SER A 66 13.96 1.49 10.48
CA SER A 66 13.69 2.18 9.21
C SER A 66 14.12 1.35 7.99
N ARG A 67 15.18 0.56 8.12
CA ARG A 67 15.63 -0.38 7.08
C ARG A 67 14.73 -1.62 6.99
N TRP A 68 14.25 -2.14 8.13
CA TRP A 68 13.19 -3.16 8.13
C TRP A 68 11.93 -2.66 7.42
N ALA A 69 11.51 -1.44 7.71
CA ALA A 69 10.35 -0.82 7.06
C ALA A 69 10.57 -0.63 5.55
N LEU A 70 11.77 -0.21 5.13
CA LEU A 70 12.11 -0.08 3.72
C LEU A 70 12.02 -1.43 2.98
N VAL A 71 12.54 -2.51 3.57
CA VAL A 71 12.45 -3.87 2.99
C VAL A 71 10.98 -4.27 2.80
N VAL A 72 10.13 -4.06 3.82
CA VAL A 72 8.70 -4.34 3.73
C VAL A 72 8.03 -3.48 2.66
N GLN A 73 8.36 -2.19 2.57
CA GLN A 73 7.81 -1.28 1.57
C GLN A 73 8.21 -1.66 0.14
N VAL A 74 9.45 -2.10 -0.08
CA VAL A 74 9.89 -2.60 -1.39
C VAL A 74 9.14 -3.88 -1.75
N ALA A 75 9.06 -4.85 -0.83
CA ALA A 75 8.34 -6.09 -1.04
C ALA A 75 6.85 -5.85 -1.35
N ASP A 76 6.20 -4.97 -0.59
CA ASP A 76 4.83 -4.51 -0.82
C ASP A 76 4.70 -3.94 -2.24
N ASN A 77 5.51 -2.96 -2.62
CA ASN A 77 5.38 -2.30 -3.93
C ASN A 77 5.62 -3.26 -5.10
N MET A 78 6.61 -4.16 -4.99
CA MET A 78 6.86 -5.18 -6.01
C MET A 78 5.67 -6.14 -6.16
N LEU A 79 5.12 -6.62 -5.04
CA LEU A 79 3.99 -7.55 -5.06
C LEU A 79 2.70 -6.86 -5.53
N GLN A 80 2.51 -5.59 -5.17
CA GLN A 80 1.40 -4.77 -5.68
C GLN A 80 1.48 -4.55 -7.19
N LEU A 81 2.68 -4.29 -7.74
CA LEU A 81 2.88 -4.19 -9.18
C LEU A 81 2.53 -5.50 -9.89
N TYR A 82 2.99 -6.63 -9.34
CA TYR A 82 2.64 -7.96 -9.85
C TYR A 82 1.11 -8.20 -9.82
N CYS A 83 0.46 -7.97 -8.67
CA CYS A 83 -0.99 -8.15 -8.54
C CYS A 83 -1.77 -7.20 -9.46
N THR A 84 -1.29 -5.97 -9.66
CA THR A 84 -1.90 -5.00 -10.60
C THR A 84 -1.84 -5.54 -12.03
N ALA A 85 -0.70 -6.08 -12.46
CA ALA A 85 -0.55 -6.68 -13.79
C ALA A 85 -1.50 -7.87 -13.97
N SER A 86 -1.48 -8.83 -13.04
CA SER A 86 -2.37 -10.00 -13.09
C SER A 86 -3.85 -9.62 -13.02
N GLY A 87 -4.19 -8.62 -12.22
CA GLY A 87 -5.55 -8.11 -12.14
C GLY A 87 -6.01 -7.44 -13.43
N LEU A 88 -5.13 -6.71 -14.14
CA LEU A 88 -5.46 -6.14 -15.46
C LEU A 88 -5.83 -7.21 -16.48
N ASP A 89 -5.11 -8.33 -16.48
CA ASP A 89 -5.39 -9.46 -17.38
C ASP A 89 -6.71 -10.16 -17.03
N ALA A 90 -7.08 -10.15 -15.75
CA ALA A 90 -8.31 -10.79 -15.23
C ALA A 90 -9.56 -9.88 -15.31
N LEU A 91 -9.42 -8.56 -15.44
CA LEU A 91 -10.55 -7.62 -15.52
C LEU A 91 -11.58 -7.89 -16.63
N PRO A 92 -11.21 -8.36 -17.84
CA PRO A 92 -12.18 -8.65 -18.90
C PRO A 92 -13.13 -9.82 -18.56
N THR A 93 -12.75 -10.67 -17.60
CA THR A 93 -13.54 -11.82 -17.21
C THR A 93 -14.68 -11.40 -16.29
N ASN A 94 -15.92 -11.45 -16.80
CA ASN A 94 -17.13 -11.14 -16.04
C ASN A 94 -17.75 -12.38 -15.36
N ASP A 95 -17.05 -13.51 -15.26
CA ASP A 95 -17.60 -14.74 -14.65
C ASP A 95 -17.18 -14.85 -13.17
N PRO A 96 -18.10 -14.66 -12.20
CA PRO A 96 -17.80 -14.84 -10.79
C PRO A 96 -17.34 -16.26 -10.44
N LYS A 97 -17.68 -17.26 -11.27
CA LYS A 97 -17.30 -18.66 -11.04
C LYS A 97 -15.82 -18.94 -11.31
N GLU A 98 -15.14 -18.07 -12.07
CA GLU A 98 -13.72 -18.24 -12.35
C GLU A 98 -12.83 -17.88 -11.14
N PHE A 99 -13.40 -17.18 -10.15
CA PHE A 99 -12.70 -16.66 -8.98
C PHE A 99 -13.31 -17.16 -7.67
N GLU A 100 -13.41 -18.49 -7.52
CA GLU A 100 -13.86 -19.10 -6.26
C GLU A 100 -12.90 -18.81 -5.09
N GLU A 101 -11.62 -18.57 -5.35
CA GLU A 101 -10.60 -18.29 -4.34
C GLU A 101 -9.74 -17.06 -4.69
N VAL A 102 -9.30 -16.32 -3.67
CA VAL A 102 -8.36 -15.20 -3.84
C VAL A 102 -6.94 -15.75 -3.98
N PRO A 103 -6.18 -15.38 -5.03
CA PRO A 103 -4.80 -15.84 -5.19
C PRO A 103 -3.93 -15.48 -3.98
N ASP A 104 -3.04 -16.39 -3.56
CA ASP A 104 -2.13 -16.20 -2.42
C ASP A 104 -1.28 -14.92 -2.53
N ALA A 105 -0.87 -14.58 -3.75
CA ALA A 105 -0.11 -13.36 -4.02
C ALA A 105 -0.92 -12.10 -3.68
N VAL A 106 -2.23 -12.11 -3.94
CA VAL A 106 -3.13 -10.99 -3.60
C VAL A 106 -3.34 -10.92 -2.10
N SER A 107 -3.62 -12.04 -1.44
CA SER A 107 -3.72 -12.09 0.02
C SER A 107 -2.45 -11.57 0.69
N SER A 108 -1.28 -12.02 0.23
CA SER A 108 0.02 -11.56 0.72
C SER A 108 0.24 -10.07 0.46
N SER A 109 -0.19 -9.55 -0.69
CA SER A 109 -0.08 -8.12 -1.00
C SER A 109 -0.94 -7.26 -0.08
N VAL A 110 -2.13 -7.73 0.29
CA VAL A 110 -2.99 -7.03 1.25
C VAL A 110 -2.37 -7.03 2.65
N ALA A 111 -1.78 -8.14 3.09
CA ALA A 111 -1.10 -8.21 4.38
C ALA A 111 0.13 -7.27 4.44
N LEU A 112 0.95 -7.27 3.38
CA LEU A 112 2.08 -6.36 3.27
C LEU A 112 1.63 -4.91 3.21
N PHE A 113 0.59 -4.59 2.46
CA PHE A 113 0.01 -3.25 2.39
C PHE A 113 -0.54 -2.78 3.74
N ALA A 114 -1.30 -3.63 4.44
CA ALA A 114 -1.82 -3.33 5.76
C ALA A 114 -0.72 -3.11 6.82
N THR A 115 0.47 -3.67 6.60
CA THR A 115 1.65 -3.47 7.43
C THR A 115 2.42 -2.22 7.02
N SER A 116 2.76 -2.08 5.73
CA SER A 116 3.65 -1.05 5.19
C SER A 116 3.11 0.36 5.41
N GLN A 117 1.80 0.54 5.26
CA GLN A 117 1.11 1.82 5.37
C GLN A 117 1.29 2.45 6.76
N PRO A 118 0.75 1.86 7.85
CA PRO A 118 0.93 2.42 9.19
C PRO A 118 2.37 2.31 9.71
N LEU A 119 3.17 1.33 9.26
CA LEU A 119 4.58 1.23 9.64
C LEU A 119 5.39 2.46 9.18
N SER A 120 5.15 2.94 7.96
CA SER A 120 5.83 4.14 7.44
C SER A 120 5.57 5.36 8.34
N PHE A 121 4.36 5.52 8.85
CA PHE A 121 4.01 6.57 9.82
C PHE A 121 4.71 6.37 11.17
N LEU A 122 4.78 5.13 11.68
CA LEU A 122 5.49 4.84 12.92
C LEU A 122 6.99 5.19 12.82
N VAL A 123 7.62 4.93 11.67
CA VAL A 123 9.01 5.31 11.44
C VAL A 123 9.20 6.83 11.52
N VAL A 124 8.26 7.62 10.96
CA VAL A 124 8.27 9.09 11.07
C VAL A 124 8.16 9.51 12.53
N VAL A 125 7.17 9.01 13.26
CA VAL A 125 6.93 9.35 14.67
C VAL A 125 8.13 8.97 15.53
N TRP A 126 8.69 7.78 15.32
CA TRP A 126 9.86 7.30 16.04
C TRP A 126 11.08 8.18 15.79
N TYR A 127 11.40 8.42 14.51
CA TYR A 127 12.58 9.18 14.14
C TYR A 127 12.49 10.64 14.59
N TRP A 128 11.42 11.34 14.22
CA TRP A 128 11.30 12.78 14.50
C TRP A 128 10.89 13.07 15.96
N GLY A 129 10.19 12.14 16.61
CA GLY A 129 9.74 12.30 17.99
C GLY A 129 10.77 11.88 19.04
N PHE A 130 11.64 10.91 18.73
CA PHE A 130 12.54 10.32 19.73
C PHE A 130 14.01 10.40 19.35
N GLU A 131 14.38 10.01 18.13
CA GLU A 131 15.81 9.90 17.76
C GLU A 131 16.42 11.23 17.29
N HIS A 132 15.68 12.01 16.50
CA HIS A 132 16.13 13.27 15.94
C HIS A 132 15.69 14.50 16.75
N TRP A 133 14.93 14.29 17.82
CA TRP A 133 14.39 15.38 18.62
C TRP A 133 15.52 16.20 19.25
N GLY A 134 15.57 17.50 18.92
CA GLY A 134 16.57 18.43 19.46
C GLY A 134 17.89 18.48 18.68
N HIS A 135 18.05 17.71 17.60
CA HIS A 135 19.16 17.87 16.67
C HIS A 135 18.93 19.08 15.75
N GLN A 136 19.97 19.88 15.50
CA GLN A 136 19.88 21.06 14.63
C GLN A 136 20.20 20.75 13.16
N GLU A 137 21.00 19.70 12.92
CA GLU A 137 21.43 19.31 11.59
C GLU A 137 20.35 18.44 10.93
N MET A 138 19.89 18.82 9.75
CA MET A 138 18.97 17.99 8.98
C MET A 138 19.65 16.70 8.53
N PRO A 139 18.92 15.57 8.48
CA PRO A 139 19.47 14.34 7.93
C PRO A 139 19.87 14.51 6.46
N SER A 140 20.77 13.62 5.99
CA SER A 140 21.06 13.46 4.57
C SER A 140 19.77 13.20 3.77
N TYR A 141 19.80 13.44 2.46
CA TYR A 141 18.64 13.16 1.60
C TYR A 141 18.05 11.76 1.81
N LEU A 142 18.92 10.75 1.87
CA LEU A 142 18.49 9.37 2.06
C LEU A 142 17.90 9.15 3.45
N GLY A 143 18.50 9.74 4.49
CA GLY A 143 17.90 9.74 5.83
C GLY A 143 16.53 10.41 5.85
N PHE A 144 16.37 11.55 5.19
CA PHE A 144 15.08 12.24 5.07
C PHE A 144 14.07 11.41 4.26
N PHE A 145 14.51 10.70 3.23
CA PHE A 145 13.65 9.82 2.46
C PHE A 145 13.09 8.68 3.31
N LEU A 146 13.96 7.96 4.03
CA LEU A 146 13.58 6.82 4.85
C LEU A 146 12.59 7.18 5.96
N HIS A 147 12.76 8.37 6.56
CA HIS A 147 12.01 8.77 7.76
C HIS A 147 10.87 9.78 7.49
N PHE A 148 10.67 10.25 6.25
CA PHE A 148 9.59 11.19 5.93
C PHE A 148 8.99 11.02 4.54
N ILE A 149 9.81 11.08 3.48
CA ILE A 149 9.28 11.03 2.10
C ILE A 149 8.59 9.68 1.84
N SER A 150 9.16 8.58 2.34
CA SER A 150 8.57 7.23 2.24
C SER A 150 7.13 7.21 2.75
N TRP A 151 6.86 7.80 3.92
CA TRP A 151 5.51 7.90 4.49
C TRP A 151 4.55 8.71 3.62
N ILE A 152 4.98 9.86 3.10
CA ILE A 152 4.14 10.66 2.19
C ILE A 152 3.79 9.87 0.93
N LEU A 153 4.76 9.17 0.34
CA LEU A 153 4.53 8.34 -0.84
C LEU A 153 3.59 7.15 -0.55
N GLN A 154 3.70 6.53 0.62
CA GLN A 154 2.77 5.49 1.05
C GLN A 154 1.37 6.05 1.27
N LEU A 155 1.24 7.23 1.91
CA LEU A 155 -0.05 7.90 2.09
C LEU A 155 -0.72 8.24 0.75
N ILE A 156 0.04 8.71 -0.25
CA ILE A 156 -0.48 8.93 -1.61
C ILE A 156 -0.93 7.60 -2.23
N SER A 157 -0.12 6.54 -2.11
CA SER A 157 -0.47 5.18 -2.58
C SER A 157 -1.78 4.69 -1.95
N LEU A 158 -1.99 4.91 -0.65
CA LEU A 158 -3.25 4.63 0.04
C LEU A 158 -4.41 5.40 -0.58
N MET A 159 -4.28 6.71 -0.82
CA MET A 159 -5.39 7.51 -1.36
C MET A 159 -5.76 7.13 -2.81
N VAL A 160 -4.79 6.67 -3.59
CA VAL A 160 -4.98 6.32 -5.01
C VAL A 160 -5.45 4.88 -5.22
N CYS A 161 -5.20 3.95 -4.29
CA CYS A 161 -5.58 2.55 -4.48
C CYS A 161 -7.01 2.23 -4.02
N ARG A 162 -7.55 1.09 -4.47
CA ARG A 162 -8.82 0.53 -3.97
C ARG A 162 -8.65 -0.51 -2.86
N ILE A 163 -7.42 -0.84 -2.48
CA ILE A 163 -7.14 -1.84 -1.45
C ILE A 163 -7.64 -1.34 -0.10
N PRO A 164 -8.58 -2.03 0.55
CA PRO A 164 -9.19 -1.68 1.80
C PRO A 164 -8.21 -1.95 2.93
N LEU A 165 -8.33 -1.13 3.97
CA LEU A 165 -7.58 -1.27 5.19
C LEU A 165 -8.56 -1.14 6.33
N SER A 166 -8.66 -2.18 7.13
CA SER A 166 -9.56 -2.28 8.29
C SER A 166 -8.75 -2.62 9.53
N CYS A 167 -9.36 -2.44 10.71
CA CYS A 167 -8.71 -2.80 11.97
C CYS A 167 -8.43 -4.30 12.10
N SER A 168 -9.16 -5.17 11.39
CA SER A 168 -8.91 -6.62 11.39
C SER A 168 -7.54 -6.98 10.84
N HIS A 169 -6.98 -6.15 9.94
CA HIS A 169 -5.62 -6.35 9.40
C HIS A 169 -4.52 -5.82 10.32
N GLY A 170 -4.87 -5.13 11.41
CA GLY A 170 -3.91 -4.53 12.34
C GLY A 170 -2.98 -5.53 13.04
N GLY A 171 -3.37 -6.81 13.09
CA GLY A 171 -2.57 -7.87 13.66
C GLY A 171 -1.19 -8.01 13.01
N TRP A 172 -1.07 -7.76 11.70
CA TRP A 172 0.20 -7.86 10.98
C TRP A 172 1.21 -6.79 11.41
N LEU A 173 0.76 -5.54 11.57
CA LEU A 173 1.62 -4.48 12.09
C LEU A 173 2.06 -4.77 13.52
N LEU A 174 1.14 -5.22 14.38
CA LEU A 174 1.46 -5.57 15.77
C LEU A 174 2.47 -6.72 15.84
N ALA A 175 2.32 -7.75 15.01
CA ALA A 175 3.26 -8.85 14.90
C ALA A 175 4.64 -8.36 14.41
N PHE A 176 4.67 -7.44 13.46
CA PHE A 176 5.90 -6.85 12.96
C PHE A 176 6.63 -6.04 14.05
N VAL A 177 5.93 -5.12 14.73
CA VAL A 177 6.51 -4.32 15.81
C VAL A 177 7.00 -5.19 16.96
N THR A 178 6.22 -6.23 17.32
CA THR A 178 6.63 -7.21 18.33
C THR A 178 7.89 -7.96 17.90
N SER A 179 7.97 -8.40 16.64
CA SER A 179 9.16 -9.04 16.08
C SER A 179 10.38 -8.14 16.17
N PHE A 180 10.22 -6.84 15.89
CA PHE A 180 11.31 -5.87 16.01
C PHE A 180 11.77 -5.68 17.46
N ILE A 181 10.83 -5.60 18.42
CA ILE A 181 11.17 -5.51 19.85
C ILE A 181 11.96 -6.76 20.29
N VAL A 182 11.50 -7.96 19.91
CA VAL A 182 12.21 -9.21 20.20
C VAL A 182 13.59 -9.20 19.55
N TRP A 183 13.71 -8.77 18.29
CA TRP A 183 14.98 -8.64 17.58
C TRP A 183 15.95 -7.71 18.30
N SER A 184 15.46 -6.56 18.77
CA SER A 184 16.28 -5.61 19.55
C SER A 184 16.80 -6.21 20.85
N TYR A 185 15.99 -7.04 21.52
CA TYR A 185 16.39 -7.74 22.73
C TYR A 185 17.41 -8.85 22.44
N VAL A 186 17.23 -9.60 21.34
CA VAL A 186 18.20 -10.61 20.89
C VAL A 186 19.57 -9.96 20.65
N HIS A 187 19.61 -8.83 19.96
CA HIS A 187 20.86 -8.07 19.74
C HIS A 187 21.54 -7.64 21.04
N TYR A 188 20.75 -7.19 22.03
CA TYR A 188 21.27 -6.90 23.36
C TYR A 188 21.89 -8.14 24.01
N THR A 189 21.17 -9.27 24.03
CA THR A 189 21.67 -10.51 24.67
C THR A 189 22.92 -11.08 23.99
N LEU A 190 23.02 -10.93 22.67
CA LEU A 190 24.17 -11.39 21.87
C LEU A 190 25.30 -10.37 21.79
N ARG A 191 25.15 -9.19 22.40
CA ARG A 191 26.14 -8.10 22.38
C ARG A 191 26.51 -7.64 20.96
N ILE A 192 25.50 -7.53 20.10
CA ILE A 192 25.63 -7.03 18.73
C ILE A 192 25.13 -5.58 18.70
N GLY A 193 26.02 -4.64 19.02
CA GLY A 193 25.69 -3.22 19.04
C GLY A 193 26.07 -2.45 17.76
N MET A 194 25.86 -1.14 17.80
CA MET A 194 26.07 -0.22 16.69
C MET A 194 27.55 -0.08 16.29
N PRO A 195 27.87 0.08 14.99
CA PRO A 195 29.21 0.49 14.54
C PRO A 195 29.72 1.71 15.30
N GLY A 196 31.00 1.67 15.69
CA GLY A 196 31.63 2.78 16.41
C GLY A 196 31.23 2.95 17.88
N GLY A 197 30.21 2.23 18.36
CA GLY A 197 29.68 2.39 19.72
C GLY A 197 28.90 3.70 19.90
N CYS A 198 28.60 4.04 21.15
CA CYS A 198 27.87 5.27 21.48
C CYS A 198 28.39 5.91 22.76
N ARG A 199 27.93 7.13 23.08
CA ARG A 199 28.51 7.98 24.15
C ARG A 199 28.69 7.26 25.49
N SER A 200 27.81 6.33 25.84
CA SER A 200 27.82 5.65 27.15
C SER A 200 28.26 4.18 27.10
N TYR A 201 28.45 3.60 25.90
CA TYR A 201 28.67 2.16 25.75
C TYR A 201 29.70 1.87 24.66
N THR A 202 30.52 0.86 24.89
CA THR A 202 31.39 0.31 23.83
C THR A 202 30.54 -0.33 22.73
N GLN A 203 31.14 -0.54 21.55
CA GLN A 203 30.45 -1.13 20.39
C GLN A 203 29.55 -2.35 20.71
N PRO A 204 30.03 -3.43 21.38
CA PRO A 204 29.20 -4.61 21.63
C PRO A 204 28.03 -4.37 22.60
N GLU A 205 28.13 -3.36 23.45
CA GLU A 205 27.11 -3.02 24.45
C GLU A 205 26.24 -1.84 24.00
N CYS A 206 26.51 -1.24 22.83
CA CYS A 206 25.77 -0.06 22.40
C CYS A 206 24.35 -0.45 21.93
N PRO A 207 23.29 0.08 22.55
CA PRO A 207 21.92 -0.24 22.15
C PRO A 207 21.62 0.28 20.74
N MET A 208 20.73 -0.41 20.02
CA MET A 208 20.28 -0.01 18.67
C MET A 208 19.66 1.40 18.66
N TYR A 209 18.88 1.69 19.71
CA TYR A 209 18.21 2.96 19.92
C TYR A 209 18.39 3.37 21.36
N SER A 210 18.59 4.66 21.59
CA SER A 210 18.69 5.19 22.95
C SER A 210 17.39 4.96 23.74
N ALA A 211 16.25 4.99 23.06
CA ALA A 211 14.93 4.76 23.65
C ALA A 211 14.66 3.28 23.98
N LEU A 212 15.36 2.33 23.33
CA LEU A 212 15.27 0.88 23.59
C LEU A 212 16.57 0.35 24.22
N ASP A 213 17.10 1.08 25.21
CA ASP A 213 18.27 0.66 25.96
C ASP A 213 17.94 -0.45 26.98
N TRP A 214 18.15 -1.71 26.59
CA TRP A 214 17.88 -2.89 27.43
C TRP A 214 18.79 -3.01 28.67
N HIS A 215 19.87 -2.21 28.80
CA HIS A 215 20.59 -2.06 30.07
C HIS A 215 19.74 -1.33 31.12
N LYS A 216 18.71 -0.59 30.68
CA LYS A 216 17.72 0.10 31.50
C LYS A 216 16.35 -0.52 31.25
N PRO A 217 16.08 -1.73 31.75
CA PRO A 217 14.93 -2.55 31.33
C PRO A 217 13.58 -1.86 31.55
N GLN A 218 13.45 -1.02 32.59
CA GLN A 218 12.22 -0.25 32.84
C GLN A 218 11.94 0.77 31.73
N VAL A 219 12.97 1.47 31.24
CA VAL A 219 12.85 2.44 30.15
C VAL A 219 12.54 1.70 28.86
N ALA A 220 13.31 0.68 28.52
CA ALA A 220 13.10 -0.11 27.31
C ALA A 220 11.71 -0.77 27.27
N ALA A 221 11.24 -1.35 28.37
CA ALA A 221 9.91 -1.94 28.46
C ALA A 221 8.80 -0.89 28.30
N THR A 222 8.95 0.29 28.90
CA THR A 222 8.00 1.41 28.74
C THR A 222 7.95 1.87 27.29
N THR A 223 9.10 2.06 26.65
CA THR A 223 9.19 2.45 25.25
C THR A 223 8.58 1.39 24.33
N ALA A 224 8.86 0.10 24.57
CA ALA A 224 8.29 -1.02 23.82
C ALA A 224 6.76 -1.05 23.93
N PHE A 225 6.21 -0.82 25.12
CA PHE A 225 4.76 -0.69 25.33
C PHE A 225 4.18 0.51 24.57
N CYS A 226 4.83 1.68 24.65
CA CYS A 226 4.42 2.86 23.90
C CYS A 226 4.46 2.64 22.39
N ALA A 227 5.45 1.91 21.87
CA ALA A 227 5.55 1.57 20.45
C ALA A 227 4.38 0.67 19.99
N LEU A 228 3.99 -0.32 20.80
CA LEU A 228 2.82 -1.16 20.52
C LEU A 228 1.51 -0.38 20.57
N ALA A 229 1.35 0.52 21.54
CA ALA A 229 0.19 1.41 21.62
C ALA A 229 0.12 2.37 20.42
N ALA A 230 1.26 2.95 20.03
CA ALA A 230 1.36 3.80 18.84
C ALA A 230 1.01 3.02 17.57
N ALA A 231 1.44 1.76 17.46
CA ALA A 231 1.08 0.88 16.34
C ALA A 231 -0.43 0.61 16.28
N ALA A 232 -1.06 0.30 17.40
CA ALA A 232 -2.52 0.14 17.45
C ALA A 232 -3.27 1.42 17.05
N LEU A 233 -2.79 2.58 17.51
CA LEU A 233 -3.34 3.88 17.11
C LEU A 233 -3.15 4.14 15.61
N ALA A 234 -1.97 3.84 15.05
CA ALA A 234 -1.69 3.99 13.63
C ALA A 234 -2.62 3.11 12.78
N VAL A 235 -2.87 1.86 13.17
CA VAL A 235 -3.87 0.99 12.51
C VAL A 235 -5.24 1.66 12.50
N PHE A 236 -5.70 2.17 13.64
CA PHE A 236 -7.00 2.83 13.73
C PHE A 236 -7.09 4.06 12.82
N LEU A 237 -6.05 4.91 12.83
CA LEU A 237 -5.98 6.09 11.98
C LEU A 237 -6.04 5.73 10.50
N TYR A 238 -5.25 4.73 10.08
CA TYR A 238 -5.24 4.29 8.68
C TYR A 238 -6.54 3.61 8.25
N ALA A 239 -7.19 2.86 9.14
CA ALA A 239 -8.50 2.29 8.88
C ALA A 239 -9.56 3.40 8.70
N LEU A 240 -9.49 4.46 9.52
CA LEU A 240 -10.35 5.63 9.36
C LEU A 240 -10.09 6.34 8.03
N LEU A 241 -8.83 6.58 7.66
CA LEU A 241 -8.47 7.18 6.37
C LEU A 241 -8.97 6.35 5.19
N ALA A 242 -8.80 5.03 5.23
CA ALA A 242 -9.29 4.13 4.20
C ALA A 242 -10.82 4.14 4.09
N LYS A 243 -11.53 4.24 5.23
CA LYS A 243 -12.99 4.40 5.26
C LYS A 243 -13.43 5.73 4.62
N LEU A 244 -12.77 6.84 4.98
CA LEU A 244 -13.06 8.16 4.41
C LEU A 244 -12.80 8.19 2.90
N ARG A 245 -11.69 7.57 2.45
CA ARG A 245 -11.40 7.35 1.03
C ARG A 245 -12.51 6.56 0.35
N GLY A 246 -12.95 5.45 0.96
CA GLY A 246 -14.02 4.60 0.43
C GLY A 246 -15.36 5.33 0.23
N LEU A 247 -15.72 6.25 1.13
CA LEU A 247 -16.90 7.11 0.97
C LEU A 247 -16.79 8.00 -0.28
N SER A 248 -15.61 8.54 -0.55
CA SER A 248 -15.36 9.32 -1.78
C SER A 248 -15.40 8.42 -3.02
N SER A 249 -14.78 7.24 -2.97
CA SER A 249 -14.79 6.28 -4.10
C SER A 249 -16.19 5.81 -4.49
N ALA A 250 -17.05 5.54 -3.51
CA ALA A 250 -18.43 5.12 -3.76
C ALA A 250 -19.21 6.19 -4.56
N GLN A 251 -18.96 7.48 -4.27
CA GLN A 251 -19.55 8.58 -5.02
C GLN A 251 -19.07 8.60 -6.48
N TRP A 252 -17.78 8.33 -6.72
CA TRP A 252 -17.24 8.23 -8.09
C TRP A 252 -17.79 7.04 -8.87
N ASP A 253 -17.92 5.88 -8.22
CA ASP A 253 -18.49 4.68 -8.84
C ASP A 253 -19.94 4.92 -9.27
N LEU A 254 -20.75 5.62 -8.46
CA LEU A 254 -22.11 6.01 -8.83
C LEU A 254 -22.15 6.95 -10.04
N LEU A 255 -21.26 7.94 -10.08
CA LEU A 255 -21.15 8.87 -11.22
C LEU A 255 -20.72 8.14 -12.50
N GLU A 256 -19.80 7.19 -12.41
CA GLU A 256 -19.36 6.37 -13.54
C GLU A 256 -20.52 5.49 -14.06
N MET A 257 -21.26 4.83 -13.16
CA MET A 257 -22.43 4.04 -13.53
C MET A 257 -23.51 4.88 -14.23
N ASP A 258 -23.80 6.08 -13.73
CA ASP A 258 -24.77 6.98 -14.35
C ASP A 258 -24.32 7.48 -15.73
N ASN A 259 -23.02 7.75 -15.90
CA ASN A 259 -22.44 8.12 -17.19
C ASN A 259 -22.52 6.97 -18.21
N ASN A 260 -22.21 5.74 -17.80
CA ASN A 260 -22.31 4.56 -18.65
C ASN A 260 -23.75 4.30 -19.09
N ARG A 261 -24.72 4.40 -18.18
CA ARG A 261 -26.16 4.32 -18.51
C ARG A 261 -26.61 5.42 -19.44
N ARG A 262 -25.99 6.62 -19.40
CA ARG A 262 -26.29 7.68 -20.36
C ARG A 262 -25.78 7.31 -21.76
N ILE A 263 -24.54 6.84 -21.87
CA ILE A 263 -23.92 6.41 -23.13
C ILE A 263 -24.71 5.26 -23.76
N GLU A 264 -25.12 4.27 -22.97
CA GLU A 264 -25.92 3.14 -23.46
C GLU A 264 -27.27 3.59 -24.02
N ARG A 265 -27.95 4.53 -23.34
CA ARG A 265 -29.21 5.11 -23.81
C ARG A 265 -29.02 5.90 -25.10
N GLU A 266 -27.97 6.71 -25.19
CA GLU A 266 -27.63 7.46 -26.40
C GLU A 266 -27.32 6.51 -27.58
N ALA A 267 -26.56 5.43 -27.34
CA ALA A 267 -26.26 4.42 -28.35
C ALA A 267 -27.50 3.60 -28.77
N GLN A 268 -28.43 3.33 -27.84
CA GLN A 268 -29.71 2.71 -28.16
C GLN A 268 -30.58 3.64 -29.01
N GLN A 269 -30.71 4.90 -28.62
CA GLN A 269 -31.47 5.90 -29.38
C GLN A 269 -30.90 6.12 -30.80
N ALA A 270 -29.57 6.11 -30.94
CA ALA A 270 -28.93 6.18 -32.26
C ALA A 270 -29.30 4.98 -33.15
N ARG A 271 -29.26 3.76 -32.59
CA ARG A 271 -29.66 2.53 -33.31
C ARG A 271 -31.15 2.54 -33.69
N GLU A 272 -32.02 3.01 -32.80
CA GLU A 272 -33.46 3.16 -33.09
C GLU A 272 -33.70 4.20 -34.20
N LEU A 273 -32.99 5.33 -34.19
CA LEU A 273 -33.09 6.35 -35.22
C LEU A 273 -32.60 5.86 -36.58
N GLU A 274 -31.51 5.09 -36.62
CA GLU A 274 -31.00 4.47 -37.85
C GLU A 274 -32.00 3.45 -38.42
N ALA A 275 -32.60 2.61 -37.56
CA ALA A 275 -33.63 1.67 -37.97
C ALA A 275 -34.86 2.38 -38.55
N LEU A 276 -35.30 3.49 -37.92
CA LEU A 276 -36.42 4.30 -38.42
C LEU A 276 -36.11 4.94 -39.78
N LYS A 277 -34.89 5.44 -39.98
CA LYS A 277 -34.46 6.00 -41.27
C LYS A 277 -34.47 4.94 -42.37
N ALA A 278 -33.94 3.75 -42.09
CA ALA A 278 -33.94 2.64 -43.04
C ALA A 278 -35.37 2.22 -43.43
N ALA A 279 -36.29 2.14 -42.46
CA ALA A 279 -37.69 1.82 -42.73
C ALA A 279 -38.38 2.89 -43.60
N LEU A 280 -38.10 4.18 -43.37
CA LEU A 280 -38.63 5.27 -44.19
C LEU A 280 -38.07 5.24 -45.63
N GLU A 281 -36.81 4.90 -45.81
CA GLU A 281 -36.19 4.73 -47.13
C GLU A 281 -36.82 3.57 -47.91
N GLU A 282 -37.12 2.45 -47.25
CA GLU A 282 -37.82 1.30 -47.85
C GLU A 282 -39.25 1.68 -48.28
N GLU A 283 -39.99 2.42 -47.44
CA GLU A 283 -41.34 2.90 -47.75
C GLU A 283 -41.33 3.84 -48.98
N GLN A 284 -40.37 4.77 -49.04
CA GLN A 284 -40.21 5.69 -50.17
C GLN A 284 -39.88 4.96 -51.48
N GLN A 285 -39.03 3.93 -51.45
CA GLN A 285 -38.75 3.10 -52.62
C GLN A 285 -39.99 2.35 -53.10
N GLY A 286 -40.84 1.87 -52.17
CA GLY A 286 -42.12 1.25 -52.47
C GLY A 286 -43.09 2.19 -53.22
N TYR A 287 -43.22 3.45 -52.77
CA TYR A 287 -44.09 4.44 -53.44
C TYR A 287 -43.62 4.78 -54.86
N CYS A 288 -42.31 4.81 -55.11
CA CYS A 288 -41.77 5.04 -56.45
C CYS A 288 -42.16 3.92 -57.44
N PHE A 289 -42.25 2.66 -56.98
CA PHE A 289 -42.59 1.52 -57.84
C PHE A 289 -44.05 1.52 -58.29
N CYS A 290 -44.97 2.00 -57.45
CA CYS A 290 -46.41 2.06 -57.77
C CYS A 290 -46.78 3.17 -58.77
N ARG A 291 -45.91 4.18 -58.99
CA ARG A 291 -46.23 5.34 -59.87
C ARG A 291 -45.85 5.14 -61.34
N CYS A 292 -45.18 4.03 -61.68
CA CYS A 292 -44.70 3.73 -63.03
C CYS A 292 -45.51 2.63 -63.76
N ARG A 293 -46.68 2.25 -63.23
CA ARG A 293 -47.67 1.40 -63.92
C ARG A 293 -48.90 2.21 -64.29
#